data_AF-A0A535ZYX1-F1
#
_entry.id   AF-A0A535ZYX1-F1
#
_cell.length_a   1.000
_cell.length_b   1.000
_cell.length_c   1.000
_cell.angle_alpha   90.00
_cell.angle_beta   90.00
_cell.angle_gamma   90.00
#
_symmetry.space_group_name_H-M   'P 1'
#
loop_
_entity.id
_entity.type
_entity.pdbx_description
1 polymer ?
#
loop_
_entity_poly.entity_id
_entity_poly.type
_entity_poly.pdbx_seq_one_letter_code
_entity_poly.pdbx_strand_id
1 'polypeptide(L)'
;YSYVMAKIGRERGWPPPSREQFEAERGPRGANLVGTPDEVAAKILYEHELFGLDRFLIQMSVGTLPHDKVLHAIELFGTKVAPIVRREIERRTEAIPMPAG
;
A
#
# COMPACT_ATOMS: atom_id res chain seq x y z
N TYR A 1 0.14 0.24 -15.09
CA TYR A 1 1.42 -0.19 -14.47
C TYR A 1 2.49 -0.50 -15.51
N SER A 2 2.41 -1.63 -16.25
CA SER A 2 3.48 -2.09 -17.16
C SER A 2 3.91 -1.05 -18.21
N TYR A 3 2.95 -0.36 -18.84
CA TYR A 3 3.25 0.70 -19.81
C TYR A 3 4.12 1.82 -19.21
N VAL A 4 3.74 2.33 -18.03
CA VAL A 4 4.45 3.42 -17.34
C VAL A 4 5.83 2.95 -16.88
N MET A 5 5.90 1.77 -16.25
CA MET A 5 7.17 1.22 -15.77
C MET A 5 8.12 0.88 -16.92
N ALA A 6 7.62 0.39 -18.06
CA ALA A 6 8.42 0.17 -19.25
C ALA A 6 8.95 1.49 -19.85
N LYS A 7 8.14 2.56 -19.83
CA LYS A 7 8.59 3.90 -20.28
C LYS A 7 9.71 4.43 -19.38
N ILE A 8 9.49 4.44 -18.07
CA ILE A 8 10.48 4.88 -17.07
C ILE A 8 11.74 4.02 -17.14
N GLY A 9 11.59 2.70 -17.29
CA GLY A 9 12.71 1.77 -17.33
C GLY A 9 13.62 2.01 -18.53
N ARG A 10 13.08 2.32 -19.70
CA ARG A 10 13.89 2.70 -20.88
C ARG A 10 14.73 3.95 -20.64
N GLU A 11 14.22 4.91 -19.88
CA GLU A 11 14.94 6.15 -19.53
C GLU A 11 16.01 5.91 -18.45
N ARG A 12 15.80 4.90 -17.58
CA ARG A 12 16.64 4.64 -16.40
C ARG A 12 17.54 3.40 -16.51
N GLY A 13 17.51 2.69 -17.63
CA GLY A 13 18.27 1.45 -17.84
C GLY A 13 17.72 0.24 -17.07
N TRP A 14 16.46 0.26 -16.64
CA TRP A 14 15.84 -0.88 -15.98
C TRP A 14 15.36 -1.92 -16.99
N PRO A 15 15.39 -3.22 -16.64
CA PRO A 15 14.77 -4.25 -17.48
C PRO A 15 13.27 -4.00 -17.63
N PRO A 16 12.65 -4.46 -18.73
CA PRO A 16 11.21 -4.40 -18.88
C PRO A 16 10.49 -5.08 -17.70
N PRO A 17 9.36 -4.53 -17.23
CA PRO A 17 8.62 -5.13 -16.12
C PRO A 17 8.10 -6.52 -16.51
N SER A 18 8.32 -7.52 -15.65
CA SER A 18 7.77 -8.87 -15.81
C SER A 18 6.54 -9.09 -14.94
N ARG A 19 5.75 -10.12 -15.27
CA ARG A 19 4.62 -10.55 -14.42
C ARG A 19 5.10 -11.01 -13.05
N GLU A 20 6.17 -11.80 -13.00
CA GLU A 20 6.75 -12.32 -11.76
C GLU A 20 7.22 -11.20 -10.84
N GLN A 21 7.87 -10.16 -11.41
CA GLN A 21 8.26 -8.98 -10.64
C GLN A 21 7.03 -8.27 -10.08
N PHE A 22 5.97 -8.10 -10.86
CA PHE A 22 4.75 -7.49 -10.37
C PHE A 22 4.12 -8.31 -9.22
N GLU A 23 4.08 -9.64 -9.33
CA GLU A 23 3.59 -10.52 -8.26
C GLU A 23 4.43 -10.41 -6.99
N ALA A 24 5.76 -10.37 -7.13
CA ALA A 24 6.67 -10.16 -6.01
C ALA A 24 6.44 -8.81 -5.33
N GLU A 25 6.30 -7.74 -6.12
CA GLU A 25 6.08 -6.37 -5.64
C GLU A 25 4.73 -6.19 -4.92
N ARG A 26 3.67 -6.87 -5.38
CA ARG A 26 2.36 -6.83 -4.70
C ARG A 26 2.27 -7.78 -3.50
N GLY A 27 3.25 -8.66 -3.32
CA GLY A 27 3.31 -9.57 -2.18
C GLY A 27 3.52 -8.84 -0.84
N PRO A 28 3.48 -9.56 0.30
CA PRO A 28 3.52 -8.96 1.64
C PRO A 28 4.75 -8.10 1.93
N ARG A 29 5.89 -8.37 1.27
CA ARG A 29 7.16 -7.66 1.46
C ARG A 29 7.58 -6.77 0.29
N GLY A 30 6.80 -6.72 -0.79
CA GLY A 30 7.10 -5.84 -1.93
C GLY A 30 6.62 -4.40 -1.71
N ALA A 31 6.83 -3.48 -2.65
CA ALA A 31 6.47 -2.07 -2.47
C ALA A 31 5.06 -1.71 -2.94
N ASN A 32 4.41 -2.55 -3.75
CA ASN A 32 3.09 -2.22 -4.32
C ASN A 32 1.96 -2.58 -3.35
N LEU A 33 1.16 -1.59 -2.95
CA LEU A 33 -0.07 -1.78 -2.18
C LEU A 33 -1.22 -2.14 -3.12
N VAL A 34 -1.23 -3.38 -3.62
CA VAL A 34 -2.23 -3.87 -4.58
C VAL A 34 -2.80 -5.20 -4.11
N GLY A 35 -4.10 -5.23 -3.83
CA GLY A 35 -4.77 -6.38 -3.24
C GLY A 35 -6.23 -6.12 -2.92
N THR A 36 -6.82 -7.07 -2.20
CA THR A 36 -8.06 -6.86 -1.44
C THR A 36 -7.83 -5.83 -0.33
N PRO A 37 -8.90 -5.22 0.22
CA PRO A 37 -8.75 -4.30 1.35
C PRO A 37 -7.99 -4.88 2.55
N ASP A 38 -8.19 -6.16 2.85
CA ASP A 38 -7.55 -6.84 3.97
C ASP A 38 -6.04 -7.04 3.73
N GLU A 39 -5.65 -7.43 2.51
CA GLU A 39 -4.24 -7.55 2.13
C GLU A 39 -3.51 -6.20 2.21
N VAL A 40 -4.16 -5.14 1.73
CA VAL A 40 -3.61 -3.77 1.79
C VAL A 40 -3.50 -3.29 3.24
N ALA A 41 -4.52 -3.52 4.07
CA ALA A 41 -4.50 -3.14 5.47
C ALA A 41 -3.41 -3.88 6.25
N ALA A 42 -3.28 -5.21 6.06
CA ALA A 42 -2.23 -6.01 6.68
C ALA A 42 -0.84 -5.50 6.31
N LYS A 43 -0.63 -5.10 5.06
CA LYS A 43 0.65 -4.57 4.58
C LYS A 43 0.96 -3.19 5.17
N ILE A 44 -0.02 -2.29 5.28
CA ILE A 44 0.18 -0.99 5.96
C ILE A 44 0.53 -1.19 7.43
N LEU A 45 -0.10 -2.15 8.11
CA LEU A 45 0.20 -2.47 9.51
C LEU A 45 1.61 -3.06 9.67
N TYR A 46 2.02 -3.90 8.73
CA TYR A 46 3.40 -4.41 8.68
C TYR A 46 4.41 -3.28 8.48
N GLU A 47 4.17 -2.37 7.53
CA GLU A 47 5.03 -1.20 7.30
C GLU A 47 5.05 -0.25 8.51
N HIS A 48 3.92 -0.06 9.19
CA HIS A 48 3.83 0.70 10.43
C HIS A 48 4.70 0.08 11.53
N GLU A 49 4.69 -1.24 11.70
CA GLU A 49 5.51 -1.94 12.69
C GLU A 49 7.00 -1.86 12.36
N LEU A 50 7.37 -1.93 11.08
CA LEU A 50 8.76 -1.81 10.63
C LEU A 50 9.33 -0.40 10.77
N PHE A 51 8.54 0.62 10.45
CA PHE A 51 9.05 1.98 10.26
C PHE A 51 8.53 3.00 11.28
N GLY A 52 7.54 2.65 12.12
CA GLY A 52 6.93 3.58 13.07
C GLY A 52 6.18 4.72 12.38
N LEU A 53 5.35 4.41 11.38
CA LEU A 53 4.71 5.42 10.53
C LEU A 53 3.62 6.23 11.27
N ASP A 54 3.83 7.54 11.45
CA ASP A 54 2.75 8.42 11.92
C ASP A 54 1.77 8.84 10.81
N ARG A 55 2.17 8.67 9.55
CA ARG A 55 1.39 9.07 8.37
C ARG A 55 1.65 8.13 7.20
N PHE A 56 0.57 7.71 6.56
CA PHE A 56 0.61 6.91 5.34
C PHE A 56 -0.01 7.69 4.16
N LEU A 57 0.71 7.75 3.03
CA LEU A 57 0.26 8.36 1.79
C LEU A 57 0.37 7.35 0.65
N ILE A 58 -0.62 7.31 -0.24
CA ILE A 58 -0.66 6.34 -1.35
C ILE A 58 -0.95 7.03 -2.68
N GLN A 59 -0.19 6.67 -3.70
CA GLN A 59 -0.47 7.03 -5.09
C GLN A 59 -1.34 5.95 -5.73
N MET A 60 -2.62 6.23 -5.94
CA MET A 60 -3.58 5.27 -6.52
C MET A 60 -3.62 5.27 -8.05
N SER A 61 -3.21 6.36 -8.69
CA SER A 61 -3.23 6.51 -10.14
C SER A 61 -1.81 6.49 -10.72
N VAL A 62 -1.53 5.54 -11.62
CA VAL A 62 -0.26 5.45 -12.36
C VAL A 62 -0.56 5.30 -13.85
N GLY A 63 -0.35 6.37 -14.62
CA GLY A 63 -0.63 6.42 -16.06
C GLY A 63 -2.12 6.62 -16.36
N THR A 64 -2.64 5.91 -17.35
CA THR A 64 -4.00 6.09 -17.90
C THR A 64 -5.02 5.15 -17.26
N LEU A 65 -5.13 5.13 -15.91
CA LEU A 65 -6.21 4.38 -15.27
C LEU A 65 -7.56 5.07 -15.54
N PRO A 66 -8.63 4.31 -15.84
CA PRO A 66 -9.98 4.86 -15.89
C PRO A 66 -10.36 5.55 -14.58
N HIS A 67 -11.00 6.72 -14.68
CA HIS A 67 -11.31 7.56 -13.53
C HIS A 67 -12.23 6.88 -12.51
N ASP A 68 -13.23 6.13 -12.99
CA ASP A 68 -14.15 5.34 -12.17
C ASP A 68 -13.41 4.31 -11.30
N LYS A 69 -12.36 3.67 -11.84
CA LYS A 69 -11.54 2.71 -11.10
C LYS A 69 -10.72 3.39 -10.01
N VAL A 70 -10.22 4.60 -10.27
CA VAL A 70 -9.50 5.38 -9.26
C VAL A 70 -10.45 5.80 -8.13
N LEU A 71 -11.63 6.32 -8.46
CA LEU A 71 -12.64 6.69 -7.46
C LEU A 71 -13.08 5.49 -6.62
N HIS A 72 -13.29 4.33 -7.25
CA HIS A 72 -13.64 3.12 -6.52
C HIS A 72 -12.52 2.65 -5.57
N ALA A 73 -11.25 2.76 -5.98
CA ALA A 73 -10.12 2.46 -5.11
C ALA A 73 -10.04 3.43 -3.91
N ILE A 74 -10.31 4.72 -4.12
CA ILE A 74 -10.40 5.72 -3.06
C ILE A 74 -11.53 5.37 -2.08
N GLU A 75 -12.69 4.98 -2.59
CA GLU A 75 -13.84 4.56 -1.78
C GLU A 75 -13.48 3.34 -0.91
N LEU A 76 -12.92 2.28 -1.51
CA LEU A 76 -12.50 1.09 -0.77
C LEU A 76 -11.44 1.42 0.28
N PHE A 77 -10.48 2.30 -0.04
CA PHE A 77 -9.48 2.72 0.93
C PHE A 77 -10.11 3.45 2.12
N GLY A 78 -10.98 4.43 1.85
CA GLY A 78 -11.63 5.22 2.89
C GLY A 78 -12.64 4.43 3.75
N THR A 79 -13.36 3.47 3.14
CA THR A 79 -14.46 2.76 3.81
C THR A 79 -14.08 1.39 4.37
N LYS A 80 -12.99 0.77 3.87
CA LYS A 80 -12.54 -0.56 4.30
C LYS A 80 -11.16 -0.52 4.92
N VAL A 81 -10.15 -0.08 4.17
CA VAL A 81 -8.74 -0.16 4.59
C VAL A 81 -8.46 0.73 5.79
N ALA A 82 -8.77 2.03 5.71
CA ALA A 82 -8.44 2.99 6.76
C ALA A 82 -9.09 2.65 8.11
N PRO A 83 -10.37 2.23 8.19
CA PRO A 83 -10.95 1.76 9.46
C PRO A 83 -10.27 0.54 10.07
N ILE A 84 -9.83 -0.43 9.26
CA ILE A 84 -9.12 -1.62 9.75
C ILE A 84 -7.79 -1.20 10.38
N VAL A 85 -6.99 -0.42 9.65
CA VAL A 85 -5.67 0.04 10.09
C VAL A 85 -5.77 0.87 11.37
N ARG A 86 -6.67 1.85 11.42
CA ARG A 86 -6.84 2.73 12.59
C ARG A 86 -7.22 1.95 13.84
N ARG A 87 -8.19 1.05 13.71
CA ARG A 87 -8.66 0.20 14.83
C ARG A 87 -7.53 -0.67 15.38
N GLU A 88 -6.73 -1.26 14.49
CA GLU A 88 -5.64 -2.14 14.92
C GLU A 88 -4.48 -1.35 15.56
N ILE A 89 -4.16 -0.15 15.07
CA ILE A 89 -3.17 0.73 15.72
C ILE A 89 -3.66 1.15 17.11
N GLU A 90 -4.91 1.60 17.24
CA GLU A 90 -5.51 1.99 18.52
C GLU A 90 -5.45 0.83 19.52
N ARG A 91 -5.90 -0.37 19.11
CA ARG A 91 -5.85 -1.58 19.92
C ARG A 91 -4.42 -1.93 20.39
N ARG A 92 -3.41 -1.77 19.52
CA ARG A 92 -2.00 -2.03 19.87
C ARG A 92 -1.46 -1.00 20.84
N THR A 93 -1.80 0.27 20.67
CA THR A 93 -1.38 1.35 21.57
C THR A 93 -1.97 1.19 22.96
N GLU A 94 -3.26 0.86 23.08
CA GLU A 94 -3.92 0.60 24.37
C GLU A 94 -3.33 -0.59 25.12
N ALA A 95 -2.82 -1.59 24.40
CA ALA A 95 -2.24 -2.80 24.97
C ALA A 95 -0.82 -2.60 25.54
N ILE A 96 -0.17 -1.45 25.28
CA ILE A 96 1.13 -1.09 25.86
C ILE A 96 0.85 -0.20 27.08
N PRO A 97 1.03 -0.69 28.33
CA PRO A 97 0.92 0.17 29.49
C PRO A 97 2.01 1.24 29.39
N MET A 98 1.62 2.52 29.48
CA MET A 98 2.58 3.60 29.66
C MET A 98 3.47 3.28 30.87
N PRO A 99 4.81 3.24 30.74
CA PRO A 99 5.65 3.13 31.93
C PRO A 99 5.29 4.29 32.86
N ALA A 100 4.88 3.96 34.08
CA ALA A 100 4.66 4.93 35.13
C ALA A 100 5.97 5.67 35.36
N GLY A 101 6.00 6.95 35.00
CA GLY A 101 7.06 7.89 35.41
C GLY A 101 6.85 8.36 36.83
#